data_AF-A0A1A8L7W2-F1
#
_entry.id   AF-A0A1A8L7W2-F1
#
_cell.length_a   1.000
_cell.length_b   1.000
_cell.length_c   1.000
_cell.angle_alpha   90.00
_cell.angle_beta   90.00
_cell.angle_gamma   90.00
#
_symmetry.space_group_name_H-M   'P 1'
#
loop_
_entity.id
_entity.type
_entity.pdbx_description
1 polymer ?
#
loop_
_entity_poly.entity_id
_entity_poly.type
_entity_poly.pdbx_seq_one_letter_code
_entity_poly.pdbx_strand_id
1 'polypeptide(L)'
;YNIIMTPGRASVAICLCWTLSFLSGLVPMTGWNNLNRGNISCSSEIVCSFLNVIGFDYMVYFNFFGWVVVPLTIMILLYGEIFRVIRKQLNRRAEATCDGQKYYRKELKLAKSLALVVFLFIICWLPLHIMNCISFFCPKCVVPKAITYGGIIMSHLNSVLNPMVYAFRIKHFRLTLIQVLRRCMLCKSTESTSCPSITTVMPEKTKAKL
;
A
#
# COMPACT_ATOMS: atom_id res chain seq x y z
N TYR A 1 7.27 12.73 17.57
CA TYR A 1 7.03 11.63 16.61
C TYR A 1 7.51 10.29 17.14
N ASN A 2 8.81 10.11 17.41
CA ASN A 2 9.40 8.82 17.84
C ASN A 2 8.88 8.24 19.17
N ILE A 3 8.36 9.08 20.08
CA ILE A 3 7.74 8.63 21.35
C ILE A 3 6.32 8.09 21.12
N ILE A 4 5.63 8.56 20.08
CA ILE A 4 4.23 8.23 19.80
C ILE A 4 4.14 7.03 18.84
N MET A 5 5.01 7.00 17.82
CA MET A 5 5.06 5.94 16.81
C MET A 5 6.24 4.98 17.08
N THR A 6 6.01 4.05 18.01
CA THR A 6 6.96 2.98 18.36
C THR A 6 6.77 1.75 17.47
N PRO A 7 7.82 0.92 17.23
CA PRO A 7 7.71 -0.30 16.43
C PRO A 7 6.67 -1.29 16.98
N GLY A 8 6.53 -1.43 18.30
CA GLY A 8 5.51 -2.29 18.91
C GLY A 8 4.07 -1.87 18.56
N ARG A 9 3.76 -0.58 18.70
CA ARG A 9 2.45 -0.03 18.30
C ARG A 9 2.18 -0.17 16.80
N ALA A 10 3.20 0.03 15.96
CA ALA A 10 3.09 -0.17 14.52
C ALA A 10 2.80 -1.64 14.17
N SER A 11 3.47 -2.59 14.84
CA SER A 11 3.22 -4.02 14.64
C SER A 11 1.80 -4.41 15.08
N VAL A 12 1.32 -3.90 16.21
CA VAL A 12 -0.07 -4.12 16.65
C VAL A 12 -1.06 -3.59 15.61
N ALA A 13 -0.86 -2.38 15.09
CA ALA A 13 -1.71 -1.82 14.05
C ALA A 13 -1.72 -2.69 12.77
N ILE A 14 -0.56 -3.20 12.35
CA ILE A 14 -0.46 -4.12 11.19
C ILE A 14 -1.24 -5.41 11.45
N CYS A 15 -1.08 -6.04 12.62
CA CYS A 15 -1.83 -7.25 12.97
C CYS A 15 -3.34 -6.99 12.96
N LEU A 16 -3.80 -5.89 13.54
CA LEU A 16 -5.22 -5.50 13.52
C LEU A 16 -5.74 -5.33 12.09
N CYS A 17 -4.98 -4.65 11.21
CA CYS A 17 -5.37 -4.51 9.80
C CYS A 17 -5.52 -5.85 9.09
N TRP A 18 -4.61 -6.81 9.34
CA TRP A 18 -4.70 -8.15 8.77
C TRP A 18 -5.91 -8.92 9.29
N THR A 19 -6.16 -8.90 10.60
CA THR A 19 -7.33 -9.56 11.20
C THR A 19 -8.62 -8.98 10.65
N LEU A 20 -8.75 -7.64 10.56
CA LEU A 20 -9.93 -6.99 9.97
C LEU A 20 -10.11 -7.33 8.48
N SER A 21 -9.01 -7.42 7.72
CA SER A 21 -9.05 -7.81 6.30
C SER A 21 -9.51 -9.27 6.13
N PHE A 22 -9.04 -10.17 7.00
CA PHE A 22 -9.46 -11.57 6.98
C PHE A 22 -10.93 -11.72 7.37
N LEU A 23 -11.35 -11.07 8.45
CA LEU A 23 -12.74 -11.10 8.92
C LEU A 23 -13.70 -10.54 7.88
N SER A 24 -13.36 -9.42 7.25
CA SER A 24 -14.17 -8.85 6.16
C SER A 24 -14.23 -9.79 4.95
N GLY A 25 -13.13 -10.44 4.57
CA GLY A 25 -13.10 -11.43 3.50
C GLY A 25 -13.96 -12.68 3.76
N LEU A 26 -14.13 -13.06 5.03
CA LEU A 26 -14.94 -14.22 5.43
C LEU A 26 -16.45 -13.94 5.48
N VAL A 27 -16.89 -12.67 5.43
CA VAL A 27 -18.32 -12.31 5.57
C VAL A 27 -19.23 -13.09 4.59
N PRO A 28 -18.89 -13.26 3.30
CA PRO A 28 -19.71 -14.07 2.39
C PRO A 28 -19.78 -15.55 2.81
N MET A 29 -18.72 -16.09 3.42
CA MET A 29 -18.67 -17.48 3.89
C MET A 29 -19.52 -17.70 5.14
N THR A 30 -19.73 -16.66 5.96
CA THR A 30 -20.54 -16.74 7.19
C THR A 30 -22.05 -16.67 6.94
N GLY A 31 -22.49 -16.43 5.70
CA GLY A 31 -23.92 -16.48 5.33
C GLY A 31 -24.40 -15.37 4.39
N TRP A 32 -23.59 -14.34 4.11
CA TRP A 32 -23.94 -13.27 3.16
C TRP A 32 -23.55 -13.65 1.73
N ASN A 33 -24.08 -14.77 1.24
CA ASN A 33 -23.85 -15.28 -0.11
C ASN A 33 -25.18 -15.59 -0.81
N ASN A 34 -25.14 -15.81 -2.12
CA ASN A 34 -26.34 -16.03 -2.93
C ASN A 34 -26.86 -17.48 -2.89
N LEU A 35 -26.30 -18.38 -2.06
CA LEU A 35 -26.61 -19.82 -2.08
C LEU A 35 -28.09 -20.12 -1.84
N ASN A 36 -28.74 -19.39 -0.93
CA ASN A 36 -30.17 -19.56 -0.61
C ASN A 36 -31.11 -18.69 -1.47
N ARG A 37 -30.59 -17.81 -2.34
CA ARG A 37 -31.40 -16.87 -3.14
C ARG A 37 -31.82 -17.42 -4.50
N GLY A 38 -31.15 -18.46 -4.99
CA GLY A 38 -31.58 -19.22 -6.15
C GLY A 38 -32.40 -20.43 -5.73
N ASN A 39 -33.49 -20.75 -6.44
CA ASN A 39 -34.20 -22.03 -6.37
C ASN A 39 -33.29 -23.18 -6.86
N ILE A 40 -32.22 -23.50 -6.13
CA ILE A 40 -31.22 -24.46 -6.56
C ILE A 40 -31.49 -25.79 -5.85
N SER A 41 -32.07 -26.72 -6.61
CA SER A 41 -32.19 -28.12 -6.23
C SER A 41 -30.82 -28.77 -6.05
N CYS A 42 -30.73 -29.74 -5.15
CA CYS A 42 -29.51 -30.33 -4.58
C CYS A 42 -28.59 -31.12 -5.55
N SER A 43 -28.64 -30.91 -6.87
CA SER A 43 -27.92 -31.73 -7.86
C SER A 43 -27.51 -31.02 -9.17
N SER A 44 -27.12 -29.75 -9.13
CA SER A 44 -26.52 -29.10 -10.32
C SER A 44 -25.14 -28.54 -10.01
N GLU A 45 -24.14 -28.92 -10.80
CA GLU A 45 -22.78 -28.37 -10.76
C GLU A 45 -22.84 -26.85 -10.89
N ILE A 46 -22.41 -26.13 -9.85
CA ILE A 46 -22.36 -24.67 -9.87
C ILE A 46 -21.16 -24.25 -10.72
N VAL A 47 -21.41 -23.53 -11.81
CA VAL A 47 -20.34 -22.85 -12.55
C VAL A 47 -19.71 -21.81 -11.62
N CYS A 48 -18.43 -22.01 -11.28
CA CYS A 48 -17.64 -21.12 -10.42
C CYS A 48 -17.41 -19.76 -11.09
N SER A 49 -18.40 -18.88 -10.95
CA SER A 49 -18.33 -17.49 -11.40
C SER A 49 -18.54 -16.56 -10.20
N PHE A 50 -17.67 -15.56 -10.06
CA PHE A 50 -17.67 -14.59 -8.96
C PHE A 50 -19.05 -13.96 -8.73
N LEU A 51 -19.76 -13.64 -9.81
CA LEU A 51 -21.09 -13.00 -9.77
C LEU A 51 -22.20 -13.93 -9.26
N ASN A 52 -21.97 -15.25 -9.30
CA ASN A 52 -22.95 -16.24 -8.88
C ASN A 52 -22.84 -16.55 -7.38
N VAL A 53 -21.63 -16.48 -6.82
CA VAL A 53 -21.36 -16.84 -5.43
C VAL A 53 -21.38 -15.65 -4.47
N ILE A 54 -21.09 -14.45 -4.96
CA ILE A 54 -20.99 -13.23 -4.15
C ILE A 54 -22.13 -12.26 -4.50
N GLY A 55 -22.83 -11.78 -3.47
CA GLY A 55 -23.90 -10.80 -3.60
C GLY A 55 -23.40 -9.43 -4.04
N PHE A 56 -24.07 -8.82 -5.01
CA PHE A 56 -23.77 -7.44 -5.44
C PHE A 56 -24.07 -6.42 -4.33
N ASP A 57 -25.04 -6.70 -3.45
CA ASP A 57 -25.34 -5.91 -2.25
C ASP A 57 -24.16 -5.87 -1.27
N TYR A 58 -23.53 -7.02 -1.03
CA TYR A 58 -22.31 -7.12 -0.22
C TYR A 58 -21.14 -6.35 -0.87
N MET A 59 -20.94 -6.53 -2.18
CA MET A 59 -19.87 -5.86 -2.93
C MET A 59 -20.02 -4.33 -2.96
N VAL A 60 -21.24 -3.82 -3.05
CA VAL A 60 -21.50 -2.38 -3.15
C VAL A 60 -21.53 -1.74 -1.75
N TYR A 61 -22.41 -2.17 -0.86
CA TYR A 61 -22.60 -1.49 0.42
C TYR A 61 -21.47 -1.74 1.41
N PHE A 62 -21.12 -3.00 1.62
CA PHE A 62 -20.12 -3.33 2.63
C PHE A 62 -18.70 -3.12 2.09
N ASN A 63 -18.38 -3.73 0.94
CA ASN A 63 -17.03 -3.67 0.40
C ASN A 63 -16.69 -2.29 -0.20
N PHE A 64 -17.48 -1.79 -1.16
CA PHE A 64 -17.14 -0.53 -1.81
C PHE A 64 -17.37 0.68 -0.90
N PHE A 65 -18.57 0.91 -0.38
CA PHE A 65 -18.81 2.08 0.48
C PHE A 65 -18.10 1.96 1.83
N GLY A 66 -18.19 0.81 2.50
CA GLY A 66 -17.59 0.60 3.81
C GLY A 66 -16.05 0.54 3.78
N TRP A 67 -15.48 -0.38 3.00
CA TRP A 67 -14.03 -0.67 3.06
C TRP A 67 -13.18 0.09 2.05
N VAL A 68 -13.76 0.68 1.00
CA VAL A 68 -13.00 1.42 -0.02
C VAL A 68 -13.23 2.92 0.10
N VAL A 69 -14.48 3.39 0.05
CA VAL A 69 -14.78 4.84 0.07
C VAL A 69 -14.44 5.46 1.42
N VAL A 70 -14.80 4.84 2.56
CA VAL A 70 -14.48 5.42 3.88
C VAL A 70 -12.97 5.55 4.11
N PRO A 71 -12.11 4.53 3.91
CA PRO A 71 -10.66 4.72 4.06
C PRO A 71 -10.06 5.70 3.04
N LEU A 72 -10.54 5.70 1.79
CA LEU A 72 -10.05 6.65 0.77
C LEU A 72 -10.39 8.10 1.12
N THR A 73 -11.60 8.37 1.59
CA THR A 73 -12.00 9.72 2.01
C THR A 73 -11.15 10.19 3.19
N ILE A 74 -10.92 9.34 4.20
CA ILE A 74 -10.02 9.65 5.32
C ILE A 74 -8.61 9.94 4.81
N MET A 75 -8.05 9.11 3.93
CA MET A 75 -6.72 9.32 3.36
C MET A 75 -6.62 10.64 2.59
N ILE A 76 -7.60 10.97 1.75
CA ILE A 76 -7.64 12.22 0.98
C ILE A 76 -7.67 13.43 1.92
N LEU A 77 -8.49 13.40 2.97
CA LEU A 77 -8.56 14.47 3.97
C LEU A 77 -7.23 14.62 4.73
N LEU A 78 -6.63 13.52 5.16
CA LEU A 78 -5.33 13.53 5.84
C LEU A 78 -4.23 14.12 4.95
N TYR A 79 -4.15 13.70 3.68
CA TYR A 79 -3.19 14.28 2.74
C TYR A 79 -3.50 15.75 2.46
N GLY A 80 -4.77 16.13 2.32
CA GLY A 80 -5.20 17.52 2.17
C GLY A 80 -4.71 18.40 3.32
N GLU A 81 -4.91 17.95 4.57
CA GLU A 81 -4.43 18.62 5.78
C GLU A 81 -2.90 18.68 5.83
N ILE A 82 -2.22 17.58 5.49
CA ILE A 82 -0.76 17.55 5.38
C ILE A 82 -0.30 18.62 4.40
N PHE A 83 -0.83 18.66 3.16
CA PHE A 83 -0.48 19.65 2.15
C PHE A 83 -0.82 21.09 2.57
N ARG A 84 -1.93 21.30 3.29
CA ARG A 84 -2.35 22.60 3.81
C ARG A 84 -1.37 23.12 4.86
N VAL A 85 -1.01 22.31 5.85
CA VAL A 85 0.00 22.64 6.87
C VAL A 85 1.34 22.94 6.20
N ILE A 86 1.71 22.12 5.24
CA ILE A 86 2.93 22.22 4.44
C ILE A 86 3.00 23.58 3.72
N ARG A 87 1.97 23.97 2.96
CA ARG A 87 1.91 25.28 2.30
C ARG A 87 1.91 26.45 3.30
N LYS A 88 1.18 26.34 4.41
CA LYS A 88 1.15 27.36 5.46
C LYS A 88 2.54 27.57 6.08
N GLN A 89 3.30 26.50 6.28
CA GLN A 89 4.65 26.57 6.80
C GLN A 89 5.66 27.14 5.79
N LEU A 90 5.51 26.83 4.49
CA LEU A 90 6.32 27.48 3.44
C LEU A 90 6.11 29.00 3.42
N ASN A 91 4.86 29.45 3.46
CA ASN A 91 4.56 30.88 3.41
C ASN A 91 5.06 31.63 4.66
N ARG A 92 5.05 30.99 5.84
CA ARG A 92 5.62 31.58 7.08
C ARG A 92 7.14 31.49 7.17
N ARG A 93 7.80 30.57 6.44
CA ARG A 93 9.25 30.32 6.49
C ARG A 93 9.99 30.73 5.22
N ALA A 94 9.37 31.51 4.35
CA ALA A 94 10.07 32.17 3.25
C ALA A 94 11.26 33.02 3.76
N GLU A 95 11.28 33.35 5.06
CA GLU A 95 12.34 34.08 5.76
C GLU A 95 13.30 33.23 6.64
N ALA A 96 13.20 31.88 6.69
CA ALA A 96 13.96 31.06 7.65
C ALA A 96 14.80 29.91 7.05
N THR A 97 16.09 29.89 7.42
CA THR A 97 17.17 28.88 7.34
C THR A 97 17.11 27.73 6.30
N CYS A 98 18.20 27.58 5.54
CA CYS A 98 18.37 26.58 4.46
C CYS A 98 18.13 25.12 4.86
N ASP A 99 18.42 24.73 6.11
CA ASP A 99 18.30 23.32 6.54
C ASP A 99 16.84 22.88 6.75
N GLY A 100 15.99 23.77 7.26
CA GLY A 100 14.55 23.52 7.41
C GLY A 100 13.85 23.34 6.06
N GLN A 101 14.24 24.11 5.04
CA GLN A 101 13.72 23.94 3.68
C GLN A 101 14.10 22.58 3.06
N LYS A 102 15.31 22.09 3.33
CA LYS A 102 15.79 20.80 2.81
C LYS A 102 15.04 19.63 3.45
N TYR A 103 14.82 19.66 4.78
CA TYR A 103 14.01 18.66 5.48
C TYR A 103 12.58 18.62 4.92
N TYR A 104 11.94 19.79 4.82
CA TYR A 104 10.58 19.90 4.31
C TYR A 104 10.42 19.40 2.86
N ARG A 105 11.35 19.72 1.96
CA ARG A 105 11.32 19.21 0.58
C ARG A 105 11.39 17.69 0.53
N LYS A 106 12.08 17.03 1.47
CA LYS A 106 12.11 15.57 1.59
C LYS A 106 10.74 15.04 2.04
N GLU A 107 10.18 15.59 3.11
CA GLU A 107 8.86 15.21 3.63
C GLU A 107 7.76 15.39 2.56
N LEU A 108 7.77 16.51 1.84
CA LEU A 108 6.84 16.77 0.74
C LEU A 108 7.02 15.76 -0.41
N LYS A 109 8.25 15.38 -0.72
CA LYS A 109 8.53 14.38 -1.75
C LYS A 109 7.99 13.01 -1.36
N LEU A 110 8.08 12.63 -0.08
CA LEU A 110 7.50 11.40 0.46
C LEU A 110 5.97 11.47 0.40
N ALA A 111 5.35 12.53 0.93
CA ALA A 111 3.90 12.73 0.90
C ALA A 111 3.35 12.72 -0.55
N LYS A 112 4.03 13.36 -1.50
CA LYS A 112 3.65 13.34 -2.92
C LYS A 112 3.77 11.94 -3.52
N SER A 113 4.72 11.12 -3.07
CA SER A 113 4.83 9.73 -3.49
C SER A 113 3.65 8.91 -2.96
N LEU A 114 3.29 9.07 -1.69
CA LEU A 114 2.17 8.37 -1.08
C LEU A 114 0.83 8.78 -1.70
N ALA A 115 0.62 10.08 -1.95
CA ALA A 115 -0.57 10.58 -2.64
C ALA A 115 -0.69 10.01 -4.07
N LEU A 116 0.42 9.83 -4.77
CA LEU A 116 0.44 9.19 -6.09
C LEU A 116 0.01 7.71 -5.99
N VAL A 117 0.47 6.98 -4.97
CA VAL A 117 0.05 5.58 -4.73
C VAL A 117 -1.46 5.52 -4.50
N VAL A 118 -2.02 6.40 -3.68
CA VAL A 118 -3.48 6.47 -3.45
C VAL A 118 -4.24 6.80 -4.73
N PHE A 119 -3.74 7.74 -5.53
CA PHE A 119 -4.35 8.08 -6.81
C PHE A 119 -4.36 6.90 -7.79
N LEU A 120 -3.25 6.16 -7.88
CA LEU A 120 -3.17 4.97 -8.72
C LEU A 120 -4.07 3.84 -8.21
N PHE A 121 -4.18 3.68 -6.89
CA PHE A 121 -5.12 2.74 -6.29
C PHE A 121 -6.55 3.04 -6.73
N ILE A 122 -6.97 4.31 -6.70
CA ILE A 122 -8.30 4.73 -7.17
C ILE A 122 -8.46 4.38 -8.65
N ILE A 123 -7.53 4.79 -9.53
CA ILE A 123 -7.64 4.51 -10.97
C ILE A 123 -7.74 3.01 -11.25
N CYS A 124 -6.99 2.19 -10.52
CA CYS A 124 -6.95 0.75 -10.78
C CYS A 124 -8.20 0.01 -10.26
N TRP A 125 -8.75 0.44 -9.13
CA TRP A 125 -9.88 -0.23 -8.48
C TRP A 125 -11.25 0.34 -8.85
N LEU A 126 -11.33 1.64 -9.15
CA LEU A 126 -12.58 2.34 -9.44
C LEU A 126 -13.38 1.70 -10.61
N PRO A 127 -12.77 1.29 -11.74
CA PRO A 127 -13.50 0.65 -12.83
C PRO A 127 -14.25 -0.61 -12.38
N LEU A 128 -13.62 -1.45 -11.55
CA LEU A 128 -14.22 -2.67 -11.02
C LEU A 128 -15.40 -2.37 -10.09
N HIS A 129 -15.24 -1.40 -9.18
CA HIS A 129 -16.33 -0.99 -8.29
C HIS A 129 -17.48 -0.31 -9.04
N ILE A 130 -17.20 0.51 -10.06
CA ILE A 130 -18.25 1.10 -10.91
C ILE A 130 -19.06 -0.01 -11.60
N MET A 131 -18.39 -1.03 -12.15
CA MET A 131 -19.10 -2.15 -12.77
C MET A 131 -19.99 -2.89 -11.75
N ASN A 132 -19.49 -3.15 -10.54
CA ASN A 132 -20.30 -3.77 -9.48
C ASN A 132 -21.52 -2.90 -9.11
N CYS A 133 -21.35 -1.58 -9.04
CA CYS A 133 -22.46 -0.64 -8.83
C CYS A 133 -23.46 -0.67 -9.99
N ILE A 134 -23.02 -0.67 -11.24
CA ILE A 134 -23.90 -0.75 -12.41
C ILE A 134 -24.70 -2.06 -12.39
N SER A 135 -24.04 -3.19 -12.13
CA SER A 135 -24.71 -4.49 -12.01
C SER A 135 -25.72 -4.56 -10.87
N PHE A 136 -25.49 -3.81 -9.79
CA PHE A 136 -26.42 -3.70 -8.67
C PHE A 136 -27.62 -2.77 -8.95
N PHE A 137 -27.35 -1.53 -9.37
CA PHE A 137 -28.38 -0.49 -9.56
C PHE A 137 -29.13 -0.62 -10.89
N CYS A 138 -28.53 -1.24 -11.90
CA CYS A 138 -29.14 -1.51 -13.20
C CYS A 138 -29.03 -3.01 -13.56
N PRO A 139 -29.93 -3.87 -13.05
CA PRO A 139 -29.92 -5.30 -13.39
C PRO A 139 -30.14 -5.59 -14.88
N LYS A 140 -30.74 -4.64 -15.62
CA LYS A 140 -30.99 -4.73 -17.06
C LYS A 140 -29.77 -4.34 -17.91
N CYS A 141 -28.77 -3.69 -17.31
CA CYS A 141 -27.57 -3.26 -18.00
C CYS A 141 -26.58 -4.44 -18.08
N VAL A 142 -26.37 -4.96 -19.28
CA VAL A 142 -25.38 -6.03 -19.51
C VAL A 142 -24.02 -5.41 -19.74
N VAL A 143 -23.09 -5.65 -18.82
CA VAL A 143 -21.69 -5.24 -18.99
C VAL A 143 -20.99 -6.24 -19.92
N PRO A 144 -20.41 -5.81 -21.05
CA PRO A 144 -19.68 -6.69 -21.94
C PRO A 144 -18.49 -7.37 -21.23
N LYS A 145 -18.28 -8.66 -21.50
CA LYS A 145 -17.20 -9.46 -20.88
C LYS A 145 -15.82 -8.81 -21.02
N ALA A 146 -15.54 -8.18 -22.16
CA ALA A 146 -14.28 -7.47 -22.40
C ALA A 146 -14.01 -6.36 -21.39
N ILE A 147 -15.04 -5.59 -21.02
CA ILE A 147 -14.92 -4.51 -20.03
C ILE A 147 -14.71 -5.09 -18.62
N THR A 148 -15.43 -6.17 -18.29
CA THR A 148 -15.25 -6.89 -17.03
C THR A 148 -13.83 -7.43 -16.86
N TYR A 149 -13.31 -8.14 -17.86
CA TYR A 149 -11.93 -8.63 -17.83
C TYR A 149 -10.91 -7.49 -17.79
N GLY A 150 -11.16 -6.41 -18.53
CA GLY A 150 -10.32 -5.20 -18.49
C GLY A 150 -10.24 -4.60 -17.09
N GLY A 151 -11.37 -4.46 -16.38
CA GLY A 151 -11.39 -3.97 -15.01
C GLY A 151 -10.72 -4.92 -14.01
N ILE A 152 -10.87 -6.23 -14.20
CA ILE A 152 -10.16 -7.23 -13.40
C ILE A 152 -8.65 -7.08 -13.61
N ILE A 153 -8.16 -7.08 -14.85
CA ILE A 153 -6.74 -6.92 -15.16
C ILE A 153 -6.22 -5.60 -14.56
N MET A 154 -6.96 -4.51 -14.70
CA MET A 154 -6.60 -3.21 -14.15
C MET A 154 -6.44 -3.26 -12.62
N SER A 155 -7.33 -3.93 -11.90
CA SER A 155 -7.20 -4.11 -10.45
C SER A 155 -5.95 -4.92 -10.07
N HIS A 156 -5.53 -5.89 -10.89
CA HIS A 156 -4.30 -6.67 -10.66
C HIS A 156 -3.03 -5.85 -10.93
N LEU A 157 -3.08 -4.92 -11.91
CA LEU A 157 -1.96 -4.01 -12.20
C LEU A 157 -1.61 -3.10 -11.01
N ASN A 158 -2.55 -2.82 -10.11
CA ASN A 158 -2.30 -2.07 -8.87
C ASN A 158 -1.11 -2.64 -8.07
N SER A 159 -1.02 -3.97 -7.96
CA SER A 159 0.06 -4.64 -7.21
C SER A 159 1.43 -4.41 -7.85
N VAL A 160 1.51 -4.32 -9.18
CA VAL A 160 2.75 -4.06 -9.93
C VAL A 160 3.14 -2.59 -9.85
N LEU A 161 2.16 -1.68 -9.87
CA LEU A 161 2.39 -0.24 -9.82
C LEU A 161 3.06 0.22 -8.52
N ASN A 162 2.80 -0.46 -7.40
CA ASN A 162 3.38 -0.12 -6.11
C ASN A 162 4.94 -0.11 -6.13
N PRO A 163 5.64 -1.22 -6.41
CA PRO A 163 7.11 -1.21 -6.58
C PRO A 163 7.62 -0.22 -7.62
N MET A 164 6.92 -0.08 -8.77
CA MET A 164 7.32 0.84 -9.83
C MET A 164 7.31 2.29 -9.35
N VAL A 165 6.26 2.72 -8.67
CA VAL A 165 6.16 4.08 -8.10
C VAL A 165 7.32 4.34 -7.13
N TYR A 166 7.62 3.40 -6.23
CA TYR A 166 8.75 3.56 -5.31
C TYR A 166 10.10 3.59 -6.04
N ALA A 167 10.30 2.74 -7.03
CA ALA A 167 11.52 2.69 -7.85
C ALA A 167 11.76 3.98 -8.65
N PHE A 168 10.73 4.60 -9.21
CA PHE A 168 10.87 5.83 -9.98
C PHE A 168 10.97 7.09 -9.09
N ARG A 169 10.36 7.10 -7.90
CA ARG A 169 10.22 8.31 -7.08
C ARG A 169 11.24 8.41 -5.94
N ILE A 170 11.65 7.27 -5.35
CA ILE A 170 12.58 7.23 -4.23
C ILE A 170 13.96 6.77 -4.72
N LYS A 171 14.88 7.73 -4.85
CA LYS A 171 16.27 7.47 -5.31
C LYS A 171 16.96 6.37 -4.49
N HIS A 172 16.76 6.37 -3.16
CA HIS A 172 17.38 5.38 -2.29
C HIS A 172 16.85 3.97 -2.56
N PHE A 173 15.52 3.82 -2.65
CA PHE A 173 14.87 2.55 -2.97
C PHE A 173 15.32 2.01 -4.33
N ARG A 174 15.41 2.87 -5.35
CA ARG A 174 15.91 2.50 -6.68
C ARG A 174 17.33 1.93 -6.62
N LEU A 175 18.21 2.56 -5.85
CA LEU A 175 19.59 2.10 -5.71
C LEU A 175 19.65 0.74 -5.03
N THR A 176 18.88 0.54 -3.95
CA THR A 176 18.78 -0.75 -3.27
C THR A 176 18.18 -1.82 -4.18
N LEU A 177 17.14 -1.50 -4.96
CA LEU A 177 16.53 -2.42 -5.92
C LEU A 177 17.53 -2.84 -7.00
N ILE A 178 18.28 -1.90 -7.57
CA ILE A 178 19.34 -2.20 -8.55
C ILE A 178 20.46 -3.02 -7.91
N GLN A 179 20.85 -2.73 -6.67
CA GLN A 179 21.87 -3.49 -5.96
C GLN A 179 21.42 -4.94 -5.69
N VAL A 180 20.18 -5.14 -5.25
CA VAL A 180 19.60 -6.48 -5.03
C VAL A 180 19.45 -7.20 -6.36
N LEU A 181 18.92 -6.55 -7.41
CA LEU A 181 18.79 -7.14 -8.74
C LEU A 181 20.16 -7.53 -9.31
N ARG A 182 21.18 -6.69 -9.15
CA ARG A 182 22.55 -7.02 -9.56
C ARG A 182 23.13 -8.17 -8.75
N ARG A 183 22.89 -8.25 -7.44
CA ARG A 183 23.36 -9.37 -6.60
C ARG A 183 22.66 -10.69 -6.94
N CYS A 184 21.34 -10.67 -7.16
CA CYS A 184 20.56 -11.86 -7.47
C CYS A 184 20.72 -12.32 -8.93
N MET A 185 20.84 -11.40 -9.89
CA MET A 185 20.93 -11.73 -11.33
C MET A 185 22.36 -11.84 -11.85
N LEU A 186 23.36 -11.19 -11.22
CA LEU A 186 24.77 -11.34 -11.62
C LEU A 186 25.58 -12.33 -10.77
N CYS A 187 24.98 -13.00 -9.76
CA CYS A 187 25.69 -13.97 -8.90
C CYS A 187 27.11 -13.55 -8.51
N LYS A 188 27.33 -12.26 -8.22
CA LYS A 188 28.63 -11.80 -7.74
C LYS A 188 28.67 -12.03 -6.23
N SER A 189 29.11 -13.22 -5.83
CA SER A 189 29.64 -13.46 -4.49
C SER A 189 30.71 -12.41 -4.25
N THR A 190 30.42 -11.43 -3.39
CA THR A 190 31.46 -10.55 -2.87
C THR A 190 31.71 -11.04 -1.46
N GLU A 191 32.95 -11.48 -1.23
CA GLU A 191 33.47 -11.85 0.08
C GLU A 191 32.97 -10.88 1.15
N SER A 192 32.62 -11.45 2.29
CA SER A 192 32.41 -10.75 3.54
C SER A 192 33.48 -9.68 3.71
N THR A 193 33.08 -8.41 3.66
CA THR A 193 33.89 -7.30 4.18
C THR A 193 34.18 -7.65 5.63
N SER A 194 35.39 -8.15 5.89
CA SER A 194 35.94 -8.28 7.22
C SER A 194 35.92 -6.89 7.86
N CYS A 195 35.40 -6.82 9.09
CA CYS A 195 35.56 -5.64 9.92
C CYS A 195 37.06 -5.32 10.01
N PRO A 196 37.48 -4.05 9.89
CA PRO A 196 38.83 -3.70 10.29
C PRO A 196 38.92 -3.91 11.81
N SER A 197 39.64 -4.95 12.22
CA SER A 197 40.07 -5.12 13.60
C SER A 197 40.89 -3.89 13.97
N ILE A 198 40.32 -3.04 14.83
CA ILE A 198 41.07 -2.00 15.52
C ILE A 198 41.98 -2.74 16.50
N THR A 199 43.21 -3.03 16.08
CA THR A 199 44.27 -3.44 17.01
C THR A 199 44.69 -2.20 17.77
N THR A 200 44.13 -2.05 18.97
CA THR A 200 44.59 -1.09 19.98
C THR A 200 46.00 -1.45 20.40
N VAL A 201 47.01 -0.79 19.83
CA VAL A 201 48.37 -0.80 20.39
C VAL A 201 48.39 0.19 21.54
N MET A 202 48.39 -0.30 22.78
CA MET A 202 48.68 0.51 23.97
C MET A 202 50.18 0.85 23.99
N PRO A 203 50.57 2.08 24.34
CA PRO A 203 51.97 2.39 24.61
C PRO A 203 52.37 1.82 25.98
N GLU A 204 53.41 1.00 25.97
CA GLU A 204 54.04 0.40 27.15
C GLU A 204 54.75 1.48 27.99
N LYS A 205 54.53 1.43 29.31
CA LYS A 205 55.08 2.34 30.30
C LYS A 205 56.60 2.21 30.40
N THR A 206 57.28 3.35 30.32
CA THR A 206 58.66 3.58 30.74
C THR A 206 58.92 3.06 32.16
N LYS A 207 59.85 2.09 32.31
CA LYS A 207 60.53 1.82 33.59
C LYS A 207 61.89 2.52 33.57
N ALA A 208 62.06 3.47 34.49
CA ALA A 208 63.34 4.05 34.82
C ALA A 208 64.22 3.03 35.56
N LYS A 209 65.47 2.89 35.10
CA LYS A 209 66.62 2.36 35.82
C LYS A 209 67.86 3.08 35.29
N LEU A 210 68.26 4.16 35.97
CA LEU A 210 69.57 4.35 36.60
C LEU A 210 69.50 5.61 37.46
#